data_AF-A0A9D5AWY3-F1
#
_entry.id   AF-A0A9D5AWY3-F1
#
_cell.length_a   1.000
_cell.length_b   1.000
_cell.length_c   1.000
_cell.angle_alpha   90.00
_cell.angle_beta   90.00
_cell.angle_gamma   90.00
#
_symmetry.space_group_name_H-M   'P 1'
#
loop_
_entity.id
_entity.type
_entity.pdbx_description
1 polymer ?
#
loop_
_entity_poly.entity_id
_entity_poly.type
_entity_poly.pdbx_seq_one_letter_code
_entity_poly.pdbx_strand_id
1 'polypeptide(L)'
;MKKTVDAAILKFRSKKNYRNRKDITWVRVQCPQQNNSIDCGFFVLRFMRDIIALNRIDIPKMYFDEYKSYSRAHLDELCQFIIDHRII
;
A
#
# COMPACT_ATOMS: atom_id res chain seq x y z
N MET A 1 0.57 13.34 -7.84
CA MET A 1 0.77 11.88 -7.72
C MET A 1 0.04 11.09 -8.80
N LYS A 2 -1.30 11.04 -8.82
CA LYS A 2 -2.09 10.25 -9.82
C LYS A 2 -1.65 10.47 -11.27
N LYS A 3 -1.65 11.71 -11.77
CA LYS A 3 -1.22 12.05 -13.14
C LYS A 3 0.20 11.58 -13.48
N THR A 4 1.12 11.68 -12.52
CA THR A 4 2.52 11.26 -12.67
C THR A 4 2.62 9.74 -12.83
N VAL A 5 1.88 8.99 -12.00
CA VAL A 5 1.84 7.52 -12.07
C VAL A 5 1.14 7.05 -13.34
N ASP A 6 0.04 7.69 -13.73
CA ASP A 6 -0.67 7.41 -14.98
C ASP A 6 0.26 7.57 -16.19
N ALA A 7 0.99 8.68 -16.26
CA ALA A 7 1.96 8.94 -17.31
C ALA A 7 3.10 7.90 -17.32
N ALA A 8 3.61 7.50 -16.14
CA ALA A 8 4.65 6.48 -16.03
C ALA A 8 4.16 5.11 -16.54
N ILE A 9 2.94 4.69 -16.16
CA ILE A 9 2.34 3.43 -16.61
C ILE A 9 2.08 3.45 -18.12
N LEU A 10 1.57 4.56 -18.66
CA LEU A 10 1.37 4.71 -20.11
C LEU A 10 2.69 4.61 -20.88
N LYS A 11 3.75 5.26 -20.39
CA LYS A 11 5.09 5.19 -20.98
C LYS A 11 5.63 3.75 -20.94
N PHE A 12 5.46 3.05 -19.83
CA PHE A 12 5.85 1.64 -19.70
C PHE A 12 5.10 0.75 -20.69
N ARG A 13 3.77 0.93 -20.80
CA ARG A 13 2.93 0.13 -21.71
C ARG A 13 3.30 0.33 -23.17
N SER A 14 3.58 1.58 -23.55
CA SER A 14 4.06 1.93 -24.89
C SER A 14 5.39 1.22 -25.21
N LYS A 15 6.37 1.28 -24.29
CA LYS A 15 7.67 0.59 -24.46
C LYS A 15 7.56 -0.93 -24.61
N LYS A 16 6.57 -1.56 -23.97
CA LYS A 16 6.35 -3.01 -24.02
C LYS A 16 5.42 -3.45 -25.15
N ASN A 17 4.99 -2.54 -26.03
CA ASN A 17 4.04 -2.79 -27.12
C ASN A 17 2.72 -3.43 -26.65
N TYR A 18 2.27 -3.13 -25.42
CA TYR A 18 0.98 -3.61 -24.96
C TYR A 18 -0.14 -2.90 -25.74
N ARG A 19 -0.89 -3.69 -26.53
CA ARG A 19 -1.99 -3.18 -27.36
C ARG A 19 -3.20 -2.71 -26.53
N ASN A 20 -3.35 -3.24 -25.33
CA ASN A 20 -4.49 -2.94 -24.45
C ASN A 20 -4.18 -1.70 -23.58
N ARG A 21 -4.65 -0.54 -24.02
CA ARG A 21 -4.52 0.74 -23.29
C ARG A 21 -5.71 1.01 -22.38
N LYS A 22 -6.24 -0.02 -21.69
CA LYS A 22 -7.34 0.17 -20.74
C LYS A 22 -6.96 1.27 -19.73
N ASP A 23 -7.90 2.16 -19.47
CA ASP A 23 -7.73 3.22 -18.50
C ASP A 23 -7.40 2.65 -17.12
N ILE A 24 -6.59 3.39 -16.37
CA ILE A 24 -6.21 3.01 -15.01
C ILE A 24 -7.35 3.40 -14.09
N THR A 25 -8.00 2.40 -13.50
CA THR A 25 -9.01 2.62 -12.48
C THR A 25 -8.32 2.88 -11.14
N TRP A 26 -8.52 4.09 -10.60
CA TRP A 26 -8.04 4.45 -9.27
C TRP A 26 -9.15 4.25 -8.25
N VAL A 27 -8.90 3.43 -7.25
CA VAL A 27 -9.85 3.15 -6.16
C VAL A 27 -9.29 3.69 -4.85
N ARG A 28 -10.14 4.38 -4.09
CA ARG A 28 -9.81 4.77 -2.71
C ARG A 28 -10.19 3.65 -1.76
N VAL A 29 -9.19 2.89 -1.32
CA VAL A 29 -9.33 1.85 -0.29
C VAL A 29 -9.48 2.52 1.07
N GLN A 30 -10.36 2.00 1.92
CA GLN A 30 -10.46 2.38 3.33
C GLN A 30 -9.35 1.69 4.09
N CYS A 31 -8.57 2.45 4.85
CA CYS A 31 -7.50 1.93 5.66
C CYS A 31 -7.37 2.67 7.00
N PRO A 32 -6.73 2.05 8.01
CA PRO A 32 -6.40 2.70 9.27
C PRO A 32 -5.68 4.03 9.03
N GLN A 33 -6.18 5.11 9.64
CA GLN A 33 -5.62 6.45 9.46
C GLN A 33 -4.78 6.84 10.67
N GLN A 34 -3.60 7.41 10.44
CA GLN A 34 -2.79 7.98 11.51
C GLN A 34 -3.41 9.28 12.03
N ASN A 35 -3.19 9.56 13.32
CA ASN A 35 -3.64 10.81 13.95
C ASN A 35 -2.52 11.85 14.08
N ASN A 36 -1.33 11.58 13.56
CA ASN A 36 -0.15 12.44 13.62
C ASN A 36 0.50 12.60 12.22
N SER A 37 1.66 13.25 12.14
CA SER A 37 2.39 13.49 10.88
C SER A 37 3.65 12.65 10.71
N ILE A 38 4.03 11.82 11.69
CA ILE A 38 5.34 11.17 11.76
C ILE A 38 5.29 9.65 11.50
N ASP A 39 4.11 9.02 11.65
CA ASP A 39 4.00 7.55 11.56
C ASP A 39 3.70 7.04 10.15
N CYS A 40 3.67 7.90 9.13
CA CYS A 40 3.14 7.54 7.80
C CYS A 40 3.96 6.44 7.13
N GLY A 41 5.27 6.43 7.33
CA GLY A 41 6.14 5.36 6.86
C GLY A 41 5.77 4.00 7.47
N PHE A 42 5.48 3.95 8.78
CA PHE A 42 5.11 2.71 9.47
C PHE A 42 3.75 2.19 9.03
N PHE A 43 2.76 3.07 8.82
CA PHE A 43 1.45 2.68 8.29
C PHE A 43 1.59 2.08 6.88
N VAL A 44 2.38 2.72 6.01
CA VAL A 44 2.64 2.23 4.65
C VAL A 44 3.35 0.86 4.67
N LEU A 45 4.33 0.66 5.55
CA LEU A 45 5.01 -0.63 5.73
C LEU A 45 4.06 -1.72 6.26
N ARG A 46 3.19 -1.37 7.21
CA ARG A 46 2.14 -2.28 7.70
C ARG A 46 1.21 -2.72 6.57
N PHE A 47 0.73 -1.78 5.76
CA PHE A 47 -0.12 -2.11 4.61
C PHE A 47 0.58 -3.05 3.63
N MET A 48 1.86 -2.79 3.31
CA MET A 48 2.63 -3.68 2.44
C MET A 48 2.77 -5.09 3.01
N ARG A 49 3.09 -5.20 4.31
CA ARG A 49 3.19 -6.48 5.01
C ARG A 49 1.87 -7.26 4.94
N ASP A 50 0.77 -6.60 5.28
CA ASP A 50 -0.54 -7.23 5.36
C ASP A 50 -1.06 -7.65 3.97
N ILE A 51 -0.79 -6.86 2.91
CA ILE A 51 -1.10 -7.24 1.52
C ILE A 51 -0.36 -8.51 1.10
N ILE A 52 0.94 -8.60 1.42
CA ILE A 52 1.76 -9.77 1.09
C ILE A 52 1.29 -10.99 1.90
N ALA A 53 1.03 -10.81 3.20
CA ALA A 53 0.62 -11.89 4.09
C ALA A 53 -0.74 -12.49 3.72
N LEU A 54 -1.71 -11.65 3.35
CA LEU A 54 -3.03 -12.11 2.91
C LEU A 54 -3.01 -12.78 1.53
N ASN A 55 -1.98 -12.50 0.72
CA ASN A 55 -1.72 -13.12 -0.59
C ASN A 55 -2.98 -13.21 -1.49
N ARG A 56 -3.74 -12.12 -1.54
CA ARG A 56 -4.95 -12.01 -2.37
C ARG A 56 -4.61 -11.41 -3.74
N ILE A 57 -5.40 -11.77 -4.74
CA ILE A 57 -5.25 -11.27 -6.12
C ILE A 57 -5.72 -9.80 -6.23
N ASP A 58 -6.64 -9.39 -5.36
CA ASP A 58 -7.27 -8.07 -5.37
C ASP A 58 -7.24 -7.38 -4.00
N ILE A 59 -7.40 -6.04 -4.05
CA ILE A 59 -7.49 -5.16 -2.87
C ILE A 59 -8.86 -4.47 -2.91
N PRO A 60 -9.93 -5.10 -2.38
CA PRO A 60 -11.25 -4.48 -2.25
C PRO A 60 -11.23 -3.19 -1.41
N LYS A 61 -12.32 -2.42 -1.52
CA LYS A 61 -12.45 -1.12 -0.82
C LYS A 61 -12.32 -1.23 0.70
N MET A 62 -12.73 -2.34 1.30
CA MET A 62 -12.70 -2.59 2.75
C MET A 62 -11.58 -3.57 3.14
N TYR A 63 -10.41 -3.47 2.50
CA TYR A 63 -9.33 -4.44 2.70
C TYR A 63 -8.74 -4.46 4.11
N PHE A 64 -8.72 -3.30 4.79
CA PHE A 64 -8.09 -3.11 6.11
C PHE A 64 -9.12 -2.68 7.17
N ASP A 65 -10.33 -3.22 7.13
CA ASP A 65 -11.49 -2.74 7.89
C ASP A 65 -11.47 -3.05 9.40
N GLU A 66 -10.53 -3.87 9.85
CA GLU A 66 -10.41 -4.29 11.25
C GLU A 66 -10.14 -3.11 12.21
N TYR A 67 -9.41 -2.08 11.75
CA TYR A 67 -8.99 -0.97 12.61
C TYR A 67 -9.27 0.40 12.01
N LYS A 68 -9.66 1.35 12.87
CA LYS A 68 -9.74 2.78 12.51
C LYS A 68 -8.35 3.42 12.44
N SER A 69 -7.43 3.00 13.30
CA SER A 69 -6.03 3.45 13.37
C SER A 69 -5.20 2.36 14.05
N TYR A 70 -3.90 2.33 13.81
CA TYR A 70 -3.00 1.41 14.51
C TYR A 70 -2.58 2.00 15.86
N SER A 71 -2.55 1.14 16.89
CA SER A 71 -2.03 1.50 18.21
C SER A 71 -0.51 1.52 18.19
N ARG A 72 0.10 2.09 19.25
CA ARG A 72 1.56 2.06 19.40
C ARG A 72 2.10 0.63 19.43
N ALA A 73 1.40 -0.29 20.09
CA ALA A 73 1.76 -1.71 20.13
C ALA A 73 1.81 -2.37 18.73
N HIS A 74 0.85 -2.04 17.85
CA HIS A 74 0.87 -2.54 16.46
C HIS A 74 2.09 -2.04 15.67
N LEU A 75 2.54 -0.80 15.96
CA LEU A 75 3.73 -0.23 15.31
C LEU A 75 5.02 -0.80 15.90
N ASP A 76 5.09 -0.99 17.21
CA ASP A 76 6.26 -1.59 17.86
C ASP A 76 6.46 -3.05 17.42
N GLU A 77 5.38 -3.82 17.27
CA GLU A 77 5.39 -5.16 16.67
C GLU A 77 6.00 -5.14 15.24
N LEU A 78 5.60 -4.17 14.43
CA LEU A 78 6.13 -4.00 13.08
C LEU A 78 7.62 -3.61 13.10
N CYS A 79 8.02 -2.71 14.00
CA CYS A 79 9.43 -2.32 14.15
C CYS A 79 10.29 -3.53 14.51
N GLN A 80 9.85 -4.35 15.46
CA GLN A 80 10.57 -5.56 15.84
C GLN A 80 10.70 -6.53 14.65
N PHE A 81 9.60 -6.76 13.93
CA PHE A 81 9.62 -7.58 12.72
C PHE A 81 10.63 -7.07 11.67
N ILE A 82 10.66 -5.75 11.43
CA ILE A 82 11.57 -5.11 10.48
C ILE A 82 13.03 -5.30 10.90
N ILE A 83 13.33 -5.14 12.18
CA ILE A 83 14.67 -5.31 12.75
C ILE A 83 15.10 -6.77 12.63
N ASP A 84 14.25 -7.71 13.06
CA ASP A 84 14.55 -9.15 13.08
C ASP A 84 14.83 -9.69 11.68
N HIS A 85 14.11 -9.18 10.68
CA HIS A 85 14.25 -9.60 9.28
C HIS A 85 15.22 -8.73 8.48
N ARG A 86 15.86 -7.74 9.11
CA ARG A 86 16.84 -6.83 8.49
C ARG A 86 16.31 -6.21 7.18
N ILE A 87 15.04 -5.78 7.20
CA ILE A 87 14.38 -5.16 6.04
C ILE A 87 14.95 -3.75 5.78
N ILE A 88 15.55 -3.13 6.80
CA ILE A 88 16.28 -1.86 6.76
C ILE A 88 17.62 -1.98 7.48
#